data_AF-A0A4S2MDY8-F1
#
_entry.id   AF-A0A4S2MDY8-F1
#
_cell.length_a   1.000
_cell.length_b   1.000
_cell.length_c   1.000
_cell.angle_alpha   90.00
_cell.angle_beta   90.00
_cell.angle_gamma   90.00
#
_symmetry.space_group_name_H-M   'P 1'
#
loop_
_entity.id
_entity.type
_entity.pdbx_description
1 polymer ?
#
loop_
_entity_poly.entity_id
_entity_poly.type
_entity_poly.pdbx_seq_one_letter_code
_entity_poly.pdbx_strand_id
1 'polypeptide(L)'
;MKTTLFHILFTILISDGLCHEREIVIAQWSKPGRGDEPGGFTCEDLEQRAAKFWKKRQFYDCHAMGHSDDMFLFKFKTNIDIWNREYRELDDDALLWLATRMVNDYEGNCRTVSEFLDSESTTPTETIMLTGLYQKKFCNQLMTRQFNGYKVTSCDFIKLREAELQTIQVSTYHVQLSVPADRHVVLDLISQLNNGLSKCRYNAYAVQHHAQQSYVFN
;
A
#
# COMPACT_ATOMS: atom_id res chain seq x y z
N MET A 1 44.18 9.61 -26.60
CA MET A 1 43.51 8.72 -25.61
C MET A 1 42.84 9.57 -24.52
N LYS A 2 41.63 10.11 -24.75
CA LYS A 2 40.88 10.89 -23.72
C LYS A 2 39.35 10.82 -23.87
N THR A 3 38.82 9.98 -24.75
CA THR A 3 37.38 9.91 -25.07
C THR A 3 36.67 8.72 -24.44
N THR A 4 37.39 7.69 -23.97
CA THR A 4 36.78 6.48 -23.42
C THR A 4 36.34 6.62 -21.95
N LEU A 5 36.94 7.55 -21.19
CA LEU A 5 36.64 7.72 -19.77
C LEU A 5 35.31 8.44 -19.51
N PHE A 6 34.84 9.26 -20.45
CA PHE A 6 33.60 10.04 -20.30
C PHE A 6 32.34 9.18 -20.51
N HIS A 7 32.41 8.12 -21.32
CA HIS A 7 31.28 7.20 -21.50
C HIS A 7 31.09 6.26 -20.31
N ILE A 8 32.16 5.86 -19.62
CA ILE A 8 32.04 4.97 -18.45
C ILE A 8 31.42 5.70 -17.26
N LEU A 9 31.74 6.99 -17.03
CA LEU A 9 31.09 7.78 -15.97
C LEU A 9 29.61 8.08 -16.26
N PHE A 10 29.22 8.23 -17.52
CA PHE A 10 27.82 8.50 -17.86
C PHE A 10 26.93 7.25 -17.71
N THR A 11 27.45 6.06 -17.99
CA THR A 11 26.71 4.81 -17.79
C THR A 11 26.56 4.45 -16.31
N ILE A 12 27.53 4.79 -15.46
CA ILE A 12 27.45 4.52 -14.01
C ILE A 12 26.45 5.49 -13.34
N LEU A 13 26.37 6.75 -13.76
CA LEU A 13 25.38 7.72 -13.24
C LEU A 13 23.94 7.44 -13.69
N ILE A 14 23.73 6.74 -14.80
CA ILE A 14 22.40 6.29 -15.24
C ILE A 14 21.95 5.05 -14.46
N SER A 15 22.88 4.25 -13.91
CA SER A 15 22.56 3.07 -13.10
C SER A 15 22.02 3.40 -11.71
N ASP A 16 22.42 4.53 -11.12
CA ASP A 16 21.94 4.94 -9.79
C ASP A 16 20.51 5.52 -9.81
N GLY A 17 20.03 5.96 -10.99
CA GLY A 17 18.69 6.52 -11.15
C GLY A 17 17.55 5.49 -11.13
N LEU A 18 17.87 4.19 -11.14
CA LEU A 18 16.91 3.08 -11.16
C LEU A 18 16.75 2.38 -9.80
N CYS A 19 17.58 2.67 -8.80
CA CYS A 19 17.54 1.96 -7.51
C CYS A 19 16.29 2.24 -6.64
N HIS A 20 15.54 3.32 -6.93
CA HIS A 20 14.34 3.71 -6.19
C HIS A 20 13.04 3.62 -7.00
N GLU A 21 13.06 2.99 -8.18
CA GLU A 21 11.82 2.59 -8.84
C GLU A 21 11.20 1.40 -8.09
N ARG A 22 9.88 1.45 -7.87
CA ARG A 22 9.10 0.39 -7.22
C ARG A 22 7.81 0.15 -7.98
N GLU A 23 7.37 -1.09 -8.02
CA GLU A 23 6.04 -1.46 -8.52
C GLU A 23 5.08 -1.63 -7.35
N ILE A 24 3.99 -0.86 -7.36
CA ILE A 24 2.92 -0.93 -6.38
C ILE A 24 1.71 -1.56 -7.04
N VAL A 25 1.14 -2.57 -6.38
CA VAL A 25 -0.17 -3.12 -6.69
C VAL A 25 -1.19 -2.47 -5.76
N ILE A 26 -2.33 -2.09 -6.32
CA ILE A 26 -3.49 -1.71 -5.53
C ILE A 26 -4.64 -2.65 -5.79
N ALA A 27 -5.36 -2.99 -4.72
CA ALA A 27 -6.67 -3.60 -4.79
C ALA A 27 -7.72 -2.54 -4.45
N GLN A 28 -8.79 -2.46 -5.23
CA GLN A 28 -9.83 -1.43 -5.10
C GLN A 28 -11.22 -2.06 -5.25
N TRP A 29 -12.13 -1.78 -4.32
CA TRP A 29 -13.54 -2.17 -4.50
C TRP A 29 -14.14 -1.42 -5.69
N SER A 30 -15.05 -2.06 -6.41
CA SER A 30 -15.82 -1.47 -7.49
C SER A 30 -16.53 -0.18 -7.02
N LYS A 31 -16.67 0.78 -7.94
CA LYS A 31 -17.60 1.89 -7.72
C LYS A 31 -19.02 1.32 -7.82
N PRO A 32 -20.01 1.82 -7.05
CA PRO A 32 -21.40 1.50 -7.32
C PRO A 32 -21.73 1.85 -8.78
N GLY A 33 -22.38 0.93 -9.50
CA GLY A 33 -22.86 1.18 -10.85
C GLY A 33 -23.84 2.36 -10.89
N ARG A 34 -23.98 2.99 -12.07
CA ARG A 34 -25.04 3.97 -12.32
C ARG A 34 -26.11 3.32 -13.21
N GLY A 35 -27.31 3.15 -12.67
CA GLY A 35 -28.39 2.48 -13.39
C GLY A 35 -28.05 1.01 -13.66
N ASP A 36 -28.15 0.58 -14.91
CA ASP A 36 -27.89 -0.80 -15.34
C ASP A 36 -26.41 -1.07 -15.69
N GLU A 37 -25.54 -0.05 -15.63
CA GLU A 37 -24.11 -0.25 -15.89
C GLU A 37 -23.44 -0.94 -14.70
N PRO A 38 -22.77 -2.09 -14.90
CA PRO A 38 -21.97 -2.69 -13.86
C PRO A 38 -20.90 -1.69 -13.43
N GLY A 39 -20.77 -1.54 -12.11
CA GLY A 39 -19.71 -0.74 -11.52
C GLY A 39 -18.33 -1.20 -11.98
N GLY A 40 -17.41 -0.26 -12.17
CA GLY A 40 -16.07 -0.56 -12.66
C GLY A 40 -15.02 0.40 -12.16
N PHE A 41 -13.77 0.03 -12.41
CA PHE A 41 -12.60 0.87 -12.15
C PHE A 41 -11.58 0.67 -13.28
N THR A 42 -10.95 1.74 -13.74
CA THR A 42 -9.86 1.68 -14.74
C THR A 42 -8.60 2.42 -14.25
N CYS A 43 -7.48 2.26 -14.97
CA CYS A 43 -6.30 3.11 -14.73
C CYS A 43 -6.62 4.60 -14.94
N GLU A 44 -7.44 4.94 -15.92
CA GLU A 44 -7.86 6.31 -16.17
C GLU A 44 -8.67 6.87 -14.98
N ASP A 45 -9.49 6.05 -14.33
CA ASP A 45 -10.17 6.43 -13.09
C ASP A 45 -9.19 6.73 -11.95
N LEU A 46 -8.12 5.93 -11.80
CA LEU A 46 -7.07 6.18 -10.79
C LEU A 46 -6.30 7.46 -11.10
N GLU A 47 -5.97 7.65 -12.37
CA GLU A 47 -5.26 8.81 -12.87
C GLU A 47 -6.06 10.09 -12.65
N GLN A 48 -7.35 10.08 -12.98
CA GLN A 48 -8.24 11.22 -12.80
C GLN A 48 -8.46 11.55 -11.33
N ARG A 49 -8.67 10.53 -10.48
CA ARG A 49 -8.87 10.73 -9.03
C ARG A 49 -7.70 11.48 -8.39
N ALA A 50 -6.48 11.09 -8.74
CA ALA A 50 -5.26 11.55 -8.10
C ALA A 50 -4.36 12.35 -9.07
N ALA A 51 -4.95 13.10 -10.00
CA ALA A 51 -4.28 13.66 -11.18
C ALA A 51 -3.00 14.47 -10.88
N LYS A 52 -2.93 15.12 -9.72
CA LYS A 52 -1.76 15.89 -9.30
C LYS A 52 -0.50 15.02 -9.11
N PHE A 53 -0.65 13.75 -8.72
CA PHE A 53 0.46 12.82 -8.51
C PHE A 53 0.92 12.20 -9.83
N TRP A 54 -0.02 11.81 -10.68
CA TRP A 54 0.25 11.24 -12.01
C TRP A 54 0.91 12.26 -12.95
N LYS A 55 0.39 13.50 -13.00
CA LYS A 55 0.99 14.59 -13.80
C LYS A 55 2.41 14.96 -13.35
N LYS A 56 2.72 14.77 -12.06
CA LYS A 56 4.07 14.98 -11.50
C LYS A 56 4.98 13.76 -11.63
N ARG A 57 4.52 12.69 -12.29
CA ARG A 57 5.22 11.40 -12.41
C ARG A 57 5.59 10.76 -11.07
N GLN A 58 4.84 11.07 -10.03
CA GLN A 58 4.96 10.35 -8.75
C GLN A 58 4.38 8.94 -8.89
N PHE A 59 3.41 8.76 -9.79
CA PHE A 59 2.93 7.48 -10.30
C PHE A 59 2.94 7.49 -11.83
N TYR A 60 3.25 6.37 -12.46
CA TYR A 60 3.26 6.21 -13.91
C TYR A 60 3.12 4.73 -14.31
N ASP A 61 2.92 4.47 -15.61
CA ASP A 61 2.80 3.12 -16.20
C ASP A 61 1.75 2.25 -15.50
N CYS A 62 0.51 2.76 -15.40
CA CYS A 62 -0.59 2.01 -14.83
C CYS A 62 -1.07 0.90 -15.77
N HIS A 63 -1.25 -0.31 -15.21
CA HIS A 63 -1.76 -1.48 -15.89
C HIS A 63 -2.84 -2.17 -15.05
N ALA A 64 -3.96 -2.52 -15.67
CA ALA A 64 -4.92 -3.44 -15.07
C ALA A 64 -4.32 -4.85 -15.02
N MET A 65 -4.30 -5.46 -13.85
CA MET A 65 -3.84 -6.84 -13.67
C MET A 65 -4.98 -7.85 -13.79
N GLY A 66 -6.20 -7.42 -13.48
CA GLY A 66 -7.39 -8.25 -13.50
C GLY A 66 -8.45 -7.74 -12.54
N HIS A 67 -9.51 -8.52 -12.40
CA HIS A 67 -10.55 -8.33 -11.41
C HIS A 67 -10.94 -9.68 -10.83
N SER A 68 -11.49 -9.66 -9.62
CA SER A 68 -12.12 -10.80 -8.98
C SER A 68 -13.33 -10.27 -8.24
N ASP A 69 -14.51 -10.85 -8.49
CA ASP A 69 -15.78 -10.39 -7.93
C ASP A 69 -15.96 -8.87 -8.10
N ASP A 70 -16.05 -8.13 -7.00
CA ASP A 70 -16.17 -6.68 -6.96
C ASP A 70 -14.84 -5.96 -6.67
N MET A 71 -13.69 -6.63 -6.78
CA MET A 71 -12.35 -6.08 -6.58
C MET A 71 -11.57 -5.98 -7.91
N PHE A 72 -10.97 -4.81 -8.14
CA PHE A 72 -10.09 -4.54 -9.28
C PHE A 72 -8.64 -4.43 -8.82
N LEU A 73 -7.72 -5.02 -9.60
CA LEU A 73 -6.29 -4.99 -9.34
C LEU A 73 -5.58 -4.15 -10.40
N PHE A 74 -4.78 -3.19 -9.94
CA PHE A 74 -3.95 -2.36 -10.80
C PHE A 74 -2.52 -2.39 -10.31
N LYS A 75 -1.59 -2.31 -11.25
CA LYS A 75 -0.16 -2.13 -10.99
C LYS A 75 0.27 -0.81 -11.58
N PHE A 76 1.11 -0.07 -10.87
CA PHE A 76 1.79 1.10 -11.42
C PHE A 76 3.18 1.23 -10.83
N LYS A 77 4.01 2.03 -11.49
CA LYS A 77 5.36 2.34 -11.06
C LYS A 77 5.40 3.64 -10.28
N THR A 78 6.37 3.72 -9.38
CA THR A 78 6.70 4.95 -8.68
C THR A 78 8.20 5.11 -8.57
N ASN A 79 8.68 6.35 -8.59
CA ASN A 79 10.05 6.69 -8.24
C ASN A 79 10.03 7.59 -7.00
N ILE A 80 10.55 7.05 -5.91
CA ILE A 80 10.54 7.68 -4.58
C ILE A 80 11.40 8.96 -4.57
N ASP A 81 12.42 9.06 -5.44
CA ASP A 81 13.25 10.26 -5.53
C ASP A 81 12.49 11.49 -6.04
N ILE A 82 11.39 11.28 -6.77
CA ILE A 82 10.51 12.34 -7.28
C ILE A 82 9.54 12.83 -6.19
N TRP A 83 9.39 12.07 -5.11
CA TRP A 83 8.54 12.47 -4.00
C TRP A 83 9.22 13.52 -3.12
N ASN A 84 8.51 14.04 -2.12
CA ASN A 84 9.12 14.95 -1.16
C ASN A 84 10.36 14.27 -0.54
N ARG A 85 11.46 15.02 -0.39
CA ARG A 85 12.71 14.52 0.18
C ARG A 85 12.51 13.83 1.53
N GLU A 86 11.57 14.31 2.34
CA GLU A 86 11.21 13.73 3.64
C GLU A 86 10.63 12.30 3.53
N TYR A 87 10.24 11.85 2.34
CA TYR A 87 9.66 10.54 2.08
C TYR A 87 10.69 9.50 1.59
N ARG A 88 11.92 9.91 1.29
CA ARG A 88 12.96 9.00 0.75
C ARG A 88 13.50 8.02 1.78
N GLU A 89 13.39 8.36 3.06
CA GLU A 89 13.82 7.53 4.19
C GLU A 89 12.65 6.75 4.81
N LEU A 90 11.51 6.68 4.12
CA LEU A 90 10.40 5.84 4.56
C LEU A 90 10.75 4.37 4.39
N ASP A 91 10.41 3.59 5.40
CA ASP A 91 10.31 2.15 5.25
C ASP A 91 9.12 1.78 4.35
N ASP A 92 9.12 0.52 3.91
CA ASP A 92 8.13 -0.04 2.99
C ASP A 92 6.69 0.12 3.51
N ASP A 93 6.49 -0.11 4.80
CA ASP A 93 5.19 0.02 5.47
C ASP A 93 4.61 1.44 5.36
N ALA A 94 5.43 2.44 5.72
CA ALA A 94 5.04 3.84 5.70
C ALA A 94 4.92 4.35 4.25
N LEU A 95 5.72 3.82 3.33
CA LEU A 95 5.64 4.15 1.92
C LEU A 95 4.34 3.67 1.28
N LEU A 96 3.95 2.42 1.52
CA LEU A 96 2.68 1.87 1.04
C LEU A 96 1.48 2.60 1.66
N TRP A 97 1.55 2.91 2.96
CA TRP A 97 0.53 3.74 3.61
C TRP A 97 0.39 5.11 2.93
N LEU A 98 1.50 5.77 2.59
CA LEU A 98 1.51 7.05 1.92
C LEU A 98 1.02 6.93 0.46
N ALA A 99 1.43 5.89 -0.25
CA ALA A 99 0.98 5.59 -1.62
C ALA A 99 -0.53 5.41 -1.68
N THR A 100 -1.10 4.62 -0.76
CA THR A 100 -2.56 4.44 -0.63
C THR A 100 -3.26 5.77 -0.41
N ARG A 101 -2.68 6.66 0.40
CA ARG A 101 -3.24 7.99 0.63
C ARG A 101 -3.17 8.88 -0.61
N MET A 102 -2.05 8.86 -1.33
CA MET A 102 -1.84 9.65 -2.55
C MET A 102 -2.71 9.18 -3.70
N VAL A 103 -2.87 7.87 -3.92
CA VAL A 103 -3.74 7.33 -5.00
C VAL A 103 -5.22 7.62 -4.75
N ASN A 104 -5.60 7.92 -3.51
CA ASN A 104 -6.93 8.41 -3.14
C ASN A 104 -7.01 9.94 -3.01
N ASP A 105 -6.02 10.67 -3.53
CA ASP A 105 -5.93 12.13 -3.48
C ASP A 105 -5.98 12.76 -2.08
N TYR A 106 -5.70 11.97 -1.04
CA TYR A 106 -5.93 12.31 0.37
C TYR A 106 -7.40 12.50 0.77
N GLU A 107 -8.33 11.91 0.01
CA GLU A 107 -9.76 11.85 0.33
C GLU A 107 -10.09 10.67 1.27
N GLY A 108 -11.32 10.69 1.81
CA GLY A 108 -11.85 9.68 2.75
C GLY A 108 -12.53 8.49 2.06
N ASN A 109 -13.14 7.61 2.87
CA ASN A 109 -13.85 6.40 2.40
C ASN A 109 -13.01 5.50 1.50
N CYS A 110 -11.73 5.36 1.84
CA CYS A 110 -10.80 4.64 0.99
C CYS A 110 -11.13 3.16 0.96
N ARG A 111 -11.43 2.72 -0.25
CA ARG A 111 -11.71 1.33 -0.61
C ARG A 111 -10.55 0.76 -1.38
N THR A 112 -9.34 1.07 -0.93
CA THR A 112 -8.09 0.63 -1.55
C THR A 112 -7.13 0.08 -0.51
N VAL A 113 -6.36 -0.92 -0.89
CA VAL A 113 -5.12 -1.30 -0.21
C VAL A 113 -3.99 -1.30 -1.23
N SER A 114 -2.77 -1.04 -0.77
CA SER A 114 -1.57 -1.12 -1.59
C SER A 114 -0.57 -2.09 -0.99
N GLU A 115 0.15 -2.78 -1.87
CA GLU A 115 1.26 -3.66 -1.55
C GLU A 115 2.34 -3.56 -2.64
N PHE A 116 3.57 -3.97 -2.33
CA PHE A 116 4.56 -4.16 -3.38
C PHE A 116 4.32 -5.47 -4.12
N LEU A 117 4.60 -5.48 -5.42
CA LEU A 117 4.59 -6.73 -6.17
C LEU A 117 5.81 -7.57 -5.76
N ASP A 118 5.59 -8.68 -5.06
CA ASP A 118 6.65 -9.66 -4.78
C ASP A 118 6.40 -10.96 -5.57
N SER A 119 7.45 -11.50 -6.18
CA SER A 119 7.36 -12.42 -7.32
C SER A 119 7.24 -13.90 -6.98
N GLU A 120 7.27 -14.31 -5.70
CA GLU A 120 7.60 -15.71 -5.39
C GLU A 120 6.65 -16.47 -4.44
N SER A 121 5.61 -15.84 -3.86
CA SER A 121 4.64 -16.59 -3.05
C SER A 121 3.20 -16.16 -3.29
N THR A 122 2.39 -17.10 -3.80
CA THR A 122 0.98 -16.88 -4.10
C THR A 122 0.03 -17.32 -2.99
N THR A 123 0.55 -17.99 -1.94
CA THR A 123 -0.31 -18.49 -0.85
C THR A 123 -0.40 -17.44 0.25
N PRO A 124 -1.57 -16.80 0.46
CA PRO A 124 -1.73 -15.83 1.53
C PRO A 124 -1.56 -16.51 2.88
N THR A 125 -0.77 -15.90 3.77
CA THR A 125 -0.72 -16.31 5.18
C THR A 125 -1.93 -15.74 5.92
N GLU A 126 -2.14 -16.14 7.16
CA GLU A 126 -3.13 -15.53 8.06
C GLU A 126 -2.70 -14.18 8.63
N THR A 127 -1.54 -13.67 8.20
CA THR A 127 -0.87 -12.53 8.83
C THR A 127 -0.83 -11.33 7.90
N ILE A 128 -1.08 -10.15 8.44
CA ILE A 128 -0.96 -8.88 7.73
C ILE A 128 -0.02 -7.92 8.46
N MET A 129 0.65 -7.07 7.69
CA MET A 129 1.25 -5.84 8.18
C MET A 129 0.23 -4.73 8.02
N LEU A 130 -0.16 -4.09 9.12
CA LEU A 130 -1.14 -3.01 9.15
C LEU A 130 -0.46 -1.73 9.60
N THR A 131 -0.51 -0.70 8.76
CA THR A 131 0.08 0.61 9.06
C THR A 131 -0.98 1.68 9.09
N GLY A 132 -0.97 2.54 10.11
CA GLY A 132 -1.92 3.64 10.23
C GLY A 132 -1.78 4.45 11.49
N LEU A 133 -2.90 4.98 12.00
CA LEU A 133 -2.90 5.85 13.19
C LEU A 133 -2.36 5.11 14.42
N TYR A 134 -1.44 5.76 15.12
CA TYR A 134 -1.10 5.33 16.46
C TYR A 134 -2.25 5.59 17.42
N GLN A 135 -2.73 4.53 18.08
CA GLN A 135 -3.66 4.67 19.20
C GLN A 135 -3.28 3.66 20.29
N LYS A 136 -3.16 4.13 21.53
CA LYS A 136 -2.71 3.31 22.67
C LYS A 136 -3.54 2.03 22.87
N LYS A 137 -4.82 2.05 22.49
CA LYS A 137 -5.75 0.91 22.62
C LYS A 137 -6.11 0.26 21.29
N PHE A 138 -5.39 0.56 20.20
CA PHE A 138 -5.72 0.10 18.84
C PHE A 138 -5.88 -1.42 18.79
N CYS A 139 -4.87 -2.19 19.22
CA CYS A 139 -4.94 -3.65 19.19
C CYS A 139 -6.08 -4.20 20.03
N ASN A 140 -6.29 -3.69 21.26
CA ASN A 140 -7.41 -4.12 22.09
C ASN A 140 -8.76 -3.89 21.41
N GLN A 141 -8.94 -2.74 20.74
CA GLN A 141 -10.16 -2.44 20.00
C GLN A 141 -10.30 -3.34 18.77
N LEU A 142 -9.24 -3.52 18.01
CA LEU A 142 -9.21 -4.35 16.81
C LEU A 142 -9.56 -5.82 17.13
N MET A 143 -8.98 -6.37 18.19
CA MET A 143 -9.24 -7.72 18.70
C MET A 143 -10.70 -7.95 19.13
N THR A 144 -11.38 -6.91 19.61
CA THR A 144 -12.79 -6.99 20.02
C THR A 144 -13.79 -6.77 18.89
N ARG A 145 -13.31 -6.30 17.73
CA ARG A 145 -14.17 -5.97 16.60
C ARG A 145 -14.62 -7.24 15.89
N GLN A 146 -15.89 -7.27 15.50
CA GLN A 146 -16.45 -8.35 14.69
C GLN A 146 -16.37 -7.98 13.21
N PHE A 147 -15.85 -8.90 12.42
CA PHE A 147 -15.83 -8.82 10.96
C PHE A 147 -16.67 -9.98 10.39
N ASN A 148 -17.22 -9.78 9.20
CA ASN A 148 -18.02 -10.80 8.55
C ASN A 148 -17.10 -11.84 7.88
N GLY A 149 -17.11 -13.07 8.38
CA GLY A 149 -16.36 -14.18 7.80
C GLY A 149 -14.95 -14.40 8.37
N TYR A 150 -14.44 -13.51 9.22
CA TYR A 150 -13.14 -13.68 9.90
C TYR A 150 -13.08 -12.94 11.24
N LYS A 151 -12.05 -13.24 12.03
CA LYS A 151 -11.74 -12.59 13.30
C LYS A 151 -10.26 -12.25 13.37
N VAL A 152 -9.94 -11.23 14.16
CA VAL A 152 -8.55 -10.93 14.53
C VAL A 152 -8.19 -11.79 15.74
N THR A 153 -7.15 -12.62 15.60
CA THR A 153 -6.71 -13.60 16.60
C THR A 153 -5.47 -13.12 17.37
N SER A 154 -4.65 -12.25 16.76
CA SER A 154 -3.57 -11.52 17.43
C SER A 154 -3.41 -10.12 16.83
N CYS A 155 -2.92 -9.17 17.64
CA CYS A 155 -2.48 -7.86 17.19
C CYS A 155 -1.33 -7.38 18.06
N ASP A 156 -0.18 -7.18 17.43
CA ASP A 156 1.06 -6.79 18.09
C ASP A 156 1.53 -5.45 17.53
N PHE A 157 1.83 -4.50 18.42
CA PHE A 157 2.47 -3.25 18.04
C PHE A 157 3.93 -3.54 17.68
N ILE A 158 4.35 -3.16 16.46
CA ILE A 158 5.70 -3.41 15.97
C ILE A 158 6.56 -2.17 16.13
N LYS A 159 6.11 -1.03 15.60
CA LYS A 159 6.88 0.21 15.62
C LYS A 159 6.00 1.44 15.57
N LEU A 160 6.54 2.51 16.16
CA LEU A 160 6.05 3.87 16.06
C LEU A 160 7.07 4.65 15.23
N ARG A 161 6.63 5.34 14.18
CA ARG A 161 7.53 6.23 13.43
C ARG A 161 7.88 7.43 14.31
N GLU A 162 9.17 7.74 14.43
CA GLU A 162 9.64 8.85 15.27
C GLU A 162 9.08 10.20 14.80
N ALA A 163 9.15 10.44 13.49
CA ALA A 163 8.61 11.64 12.86
C ALA A 163 7.17 11.44 12.39
N GLU A 164 6.33 12.44 12.65
CA GLU A 164 4.99 12.50 12.07
C GLU A 164 5.07 12.48 10.52
N LEU A 165 4.12 11.78 9.90
CA LEU A 165 3.96 11.78 8.45
C LEU A 165 2.69 12.54 8.11
N GLN A 166 2.81 13.69 7.44
CA GLN A 166 1.65 14.56 7.16
C GLN A 166 0.86 14.93 8.43
N THR A 167 1.58 15.34 9.49
CA THR A 167 1.06 15.68 10.83
C THR A 167 0.26 14.55 11.49
N ILE A 168 0.63 13.30 11.20
CA ILE A 168 0.00 12.10 11.75
C ILE A 168 1.09 11.24 12.39
N GLN A 169 0.85 10.84 13.64
CA GLN A 169 1.63 9.80 14.29
C GLN A 169 1.27 8.44 13.67
N VAL A 170 2.21 7.84 12.94
CA VAL A 170 2.02 6.58 12.22
C VAL A 170 2.69 5.43 12.97
N SER A 171 2.00 4.30 13.06
CA SER A 171 2.50 3.06 13.64
C SER A 171 2.17 1.86 12.77
N THR A 172 2.98 0.82 12.88
CA THR A 172 2.78 -0.46 12.20
C THR A 172 2.52 -1.55 13.23
N TYR A 173 1.59 -2.43 12.87
CA TYR A 173 1.12 -3.54 13.68
C TYR A 173 1.21 -4.84 12.87
N HIS A 174 1.52 -5.92 13.55
CA HIS A 174 1.42 -7.27 13.02
C HIS A 174 0.09 -7.85 13.49
N VAL A 175 -0.76 -8.25 12.55
CA VAL A 175 -2.12 -8.68 12.86
C VAL A 175 -2.34 -10.06 12.28
N GLN A 176 -2.79 -11.00 13.13
CA GLN A 176 -3.15 -12.34 12.72
C GLN A 176 -4.67 -12.46 12.63
N LEU A 177 -5.14 -13.09 11.56
CA LEU A 177 -6.53 -13.35 11.26
C LEU A 177 -6.85 -14.83 11.49
N SER A 178 -8.14 -15.15 11.58
CA SER A 178 -8.61 -16.53 11.69
C SER A 178 -8.71 -17.27 10.35
N VAL A 179 -8.39 -16.59 9.24
CA VAL A 179 -8.45 -17.09 7.86
C VAL A 179 -7.25 -16.54 7.09
N PRO A 180 -6.84 -17.16 5.97
CA PRO A 180 -5.84 -16.59 5.09
C PRO A 180 -6.20 -15.16 4.66
N ALA A 181 -5.23 -14.25 4.78
CA ALA A 181 -5.34 -12.84 4.46
C ALA A 181 -5.17 -12.61 2.95
N ASP A 182 -6.06 -13.16 2.13
CA ASP A 182 -6.10 -12.81 0.72
C ASP A 182 -6.46 -11.32 0.53
N ARG A 183 -6.29 -10.83 -0.70
CA ARG A 183 -6.53 -9.41 -1.03
C ARG A 183 -7.95 -8.95 -0.72
N HIS A 184 -8.98 -9.81 -0.83
CA HIS A 184 -10.34 -9.44 -0.49
C HIS A 184 -10.49 -9.24 1.02
N VAL A 185 -9.97 -10.17 1.83
CA VAL A 185 -10.01 -10.08 3.30
C VAL A 185 -9.27 -8.82 3.78
N VAL A 186 -8.07 -8.56 3.24
CA VAL A 186 -7.29 -7.36 3.59
C VAL A 186 -8.03 -6.08 3.18
N LEU A 187 -8.58 -6.04 1.98
CA LEU A 187 -9.31 -4.89 1.46
C LEU A 187 -10.61 -4.63 2.25
N ASP A 188 -11.35 -5.67 2.63
CA ASP A 188 -12.53 -5.57 3.50
C ASP A 188 -12.17 -4.97 4.86
N LEU A 189 -11.15 -5.54 5.53
CA LEU A 189 -10.68 -5.06 6.83
C LEU A 189 -10.32 -3.57 6.77
N ILE A 190 -9.54 -3.17 5.78
CA ILE A 190 -9.07 -1.79 5.65
C ILE A 190 -10.19 -0.84 5.25
N SER A 191 -11.12 -1.26 4.39
CA SER A 191 -12.33 -0.51 4.08
C SER A 191 -13.15 -0.24 5.35
N GLN A 192 -13.32 -1.25 6.21
CA GLN A 192 -14.03 -1.13 7.48
C GLN A 192 -13.30 -0.26 8.53
N LEU A 193 -11.96 -0.28 8.57
CA LEU A 193 -11.18 0.59 9.45
C LEU A 193 -11.15 2.05 8.99
N ASN A 194 -11.20 2.28 7.68
CA ASN A 194 -11.24 3.62 7.09
C ASN A 194 -12.66 4.20 6.99
N ASN A 195 -13.70 3.40 7.19
CA ASN A 195 -15.09 3.85 7.10
C ASN A 195 -15.39 4.99 8.09
N GLY A 196 -15.99 6.06 7.59
CA GLY A 196 -16.31 7.26 8.39
C GLY A 196 -15.12 8.19 8.67
N LEU A 197 -13.90 7.85 8.22
CA LEU A 197 -12.74 8.72 8.33
C LEU A 197 -12.63 9.66 7.13
N SER A 198 -12.30 10.92 7.39
CA SER A 198 -12.22 11.97 6.38
C SER A 198 -11.08 11.80 5.36
N LYS A 199 -10.12 10.90 5.63
CA LYS A 199 -8.97 10.55 4.77
C LYS A 199 -8.61 9.08 4.98
N CYS A 200 -7.96 8.41 4.02
CA CYS A 200 -7.40 7.06 4.28
C CYS A 200 -6.42 7.13 5.45
N ARG A 201 -6.67 6.37 6.52
CA ARG A 201 -5.83 6.36 7.72
C ARG A 201 -5.08 5.06 7.92
N TYR A 202 -5.53 4.00 7.29
CA TYR A 202 -4.94 2.66 7.38
C TYR A 202 -4.65 2.09 6.01
N ASN A 203 -3.58 1.33 5.92
CA ASN A 203 -3.24 0.43 4.81
C ASN A 203 -2.80 -0.91 5.41
N ALA A 204 -2.94 -2.00 4.66
CA ALA A 204 -2.34 -3.27 5.02
C ALA A 204 -2.05 -4.12 3.80
N TYR A 205 -1.17 -5.11 3.99
CA TYR A 205 -0.86 -6.14 3.01
C TYR A 205 -0.56 -7.46 3.73
N ALA A 206 -0.73 -8.57 3.02
CA ALA A 206 -0.46 -9.90 3.56
C ALA A 206 1.04 -10.14 3.70
N VAL A 207 1.47 -10.67 4.85
CA VAL A 207 2.84 -11.17 5.02
C VAL A 207 2.98 -12.44 4.20
N GLN A 208 4.04 -12.53 3.39
CA GLN A 208 4.35 -13.74 2.64
C GLN A 208 5.30 -14.65 3.44
N HIS A 209 5.24 -15.96 3.22
CA HIS A 209 5.98 -16.95 4.01
C HIS A 209 7.51 -16.76 4.05
N HIS A 210 8.11 -16.02 3.11
CA HIS A 210 9.55 -15.74 3.12
C HIS A 210 9.96 -14.57 4.04
N ALA A 211 9.02 -13.73 4.50
CA ALA A 211 9.33 -12.60 5.38
C ALA A 211 9.45 -12.97 6.86
N GLN A 212 8.99 -14.15 7.27
CA GLN A 212 9.08 -14.59 8.68
C GLN A 212 10.51 -14.97 9.11
N GLN A 213 11.44 -15.22 8.20
CA GLN A 213 12.83 -15.54 8.58
C GLN A 213 13.67 -14.31 8.97
N SER A 214 13.26 -13.10 8.58
CA SER A 214 14.03 -11.87 8.80
C SER A 214 13.81 -11.22 10.18
N TYR A 215 12.69 -11.53 10.84
CA TYR A 215 12.31 -10.91 12.12
C TYR A 215 12.66 -11.74 13.37
N VAL A 216 13.34 -12.88 13.20
CA VAL A 216 13.75 -13.76 14.33
C VAL A 216 15.17 -13.46 14.84
N PHE A 217 15.88 -12.48 14.27
CA PHE A 217 17.18 -12.06 14.78
C PHE A 217 17.28 -10.54 14.91
N ASN A 218 17.00 -10.04 16.11
CA ASN A 218 17.77 -9.01 16.82
C ASN A 218 17.28 -8.88 18.27
#